data_AF-A0A0C1QE34-F1
#
_entry.id   AF-A0A0C1QE34-F1
#
_cell.length_a   1.000
_cell.length_b   1.000
_cell.length_c   1.000
_cell.angle_alpha   90.00
_cell.angle_beta   90.00
_cell.angle_gamma   90.00
#
_symmetry.space_group_name_H-M   'P 1'
#
loop_
_entity.id
_entity.type
_entity.pdbx_description
1 polymer ?
#
loop_
_entity_poly.entity_id
_entity_poly.type
_entity_poly.pdbx_seq_one_letter_code
_entity_poly.pdbx_strand_id
1 'polypeptide(L)' 'MSSSQTISVKDLADLLQLSPRTIHNRISAQSKAIEAGENPESYQVQRLAPPSIKLGKSRLFIRETVEQWLARFEGVKM' A
#
# COMPACT_ATOMS: atom_id res chain seq x y z
N MET A 1 -15.04 -7.48 17.81
CA MET A 1 -14.22 -7.90 16.65
C MET A 1 -12.85 -7.28 16.86
N SER A 2 -11.80 -8.08 17.03
CA SER A 2 -10.45 -7.53 17.19
C SER A 2 -9.99 -7.01 15.83
N SER A 3 -10.16 -5.71 15.59
CA SER A 3 -9.68 -5.08 14.36
C SER A 3 -8.16 -5.18 14.37
N SER A 4 -7.59 -6.16 13.65
CA SER A 4 -6.14 -6.22 13.47
C SER A 4 -5.65 -4.86 13.01
N GLN A 5 -4.70 -4.31 13.77
CA GLN A 5 -4.06 -3.02 13.47
C GLN A 5 -3.34 -3.03 12.13
N THR A 6 -3.05 -4.23 11.62
CA THR A 6 -2.46 -4.44 10.31
C THR A 6 -3.37 -5.24 9.40
N ILE A 7 -3.26 -5.00 8.10
CA ILE A 7 -3.88 -5.77 7.04
C ILE A 7 -2.81 -6.40 6.15
N SER A 8 -3.12 -7.54 5.54
CA SER A 8 -2.22 -8.23 4.61
C SER A 8 -2.33 -7.68 3.19
N VAL A 9 -1.44 -8.12 2.30
CA VAL A 9 -1.56 -7.86 0.85
C VAL A 9 -2.88 -8.38 0.29
N LYS A 10 -3.37 -9.51 0.79
CA LYS A 10 -4.65 -10.09 0.34
C LYS A 10 -5.80 -9.17 0.73
N ASP A 11 -5.85 -8.73 1.98
CA ASP A 11 -6.90 -7.83 2.46
C ASP A 11 -6.87 -6.51 1.68
N LEU A 12 -5.69 -5.90 1.45
CA LEU A 12 -5.56 -4.69 0.64
C LEU A 12 -6.02 -4.90 -0.81
N ALA A 13 -5.72 -6.07 -1.39
CA ALA A 13 -6.15 -6.43 -2.73
C ALA A 13 -7.68 -6.53 -2.81
N ASP A 14 -8.31 -7.19 -1.82
CA ASP A 14 -9.77 -7.32 -1.73
C ASP A 14 -10.45 -5.94 -1.60
N LEU A 15 -9.87 -5.04 -0.79
CA LEU A 15 -10.37 -3.67 -0.58
C LEU A 15 -10.32 -2.81 -1.86
N LEU A 16 -9.27 -3.00 -2.66
CA LEU A 16 -9.08 -2.29 -3.92
C LEU A 16 -9.72 -2.99 -5.12
N GLN A 17 -10.31 -4.17 -4.92
CA GLN A 17 -10.80 -5.04 -6.00
C GLN A 17 -9.71 -5.33 -7.04
N LEU A 18 -8.48 -5.55 -6.57
CA LEU A 18 -7.30 -5.85 -7.38
C LEU A 18 -6.78 -7.25 -7.08
N SER A 19 -5.90 -7.76 -7.94
CA SER A 19 -5.16 -8.98 -7.61
C SER A 19 -4.02 -8.69 -6.62
N PRO A 20 -3.67 -9.63 -5.72
CA PRO A 20 -2.47 -9.51 -4.88
C PRO A 20 -1.19 -9.25 -5.69
N ARG A 21 -1.11 -9.81 -6.91
CA ARG A 21 -0.01 -9.56 -7.83
C ARG A 21 0.09 -8.09 -8.23
N THR A 22 -1.04 -7.43 -8.49
CA THR A 22 -1.10 -6.00 -8.82
C THR A 22 -0.58 -5.17 -7.66
N ILE A 23 -0.93 -5.51 -6.41
CA ILE A 23 -0.42 -4.84 -5.22
C ILE A 23 1.10 -4.99 -5.10
N HIS A 24 1.63 -6.20 -5.30
CA HIS A 24 3.07 -6.42 -5.31
C HIS A 24 3.79 -5.62 -6.41
N ASN A 25 3.21 -5.53 -7.60
CA ASN A 25 3.77 -4.74 -8.70
C ASN A 25 3.80 -3.25 -8.36
N ARG A 26 2.72 -2.72 -7.78
CA ARG A 26 2.63 -1.33 -7.30
C ARG A 26 3.72 -1.01 -6.27
N ILE A 27 3.91 -1.87 -5.28
CA ILE A 27 4.96 -1.72 -4.27
C ILE A 27 6.36 -1.80 -4.91
N SER A 28 6.58 -2.73 -5.82
CA SER A 28 7.86 -2.84 -6.53
C SER A 28 8.15 -1.62 -7.38
N ALA A 29 7.14 -1.05 -8.05
CA ALA A 29 7.30 0.19 -8.82
C ALA A 29 7.66 1.37 -7.91
N GLN A 30 7.01 1.47 -6.74
CA GLN A 30 7.34 2.48 -5.74
C GLN A 30 8.78 2.37 -5.26
N SER A 31 9.25 1.17 -4.92
CA SER A 31 10.65 0.95 -4.52
C SER A 31 11.62 1.33 -5.63
N LYS A 32 11.34 0.94 -6.89
CA LYS A 32 12.19 1.28 -8.04
C LYS A 32 12.28 2.78 -8.31
N ALA A 33 11.17 3.51 -8.17
CA ALA A 33 11.17 4.96 -8.33
C ALA A 33 12.06 5.64 -7.28
N ILE A 34 11.97 5.20 -6.03
CA ILE A 34 12.82 5.69 -4.94
C ILE A 34 14.30 5.35 -5.20
N GLU A 35 14.58 4.11 -5.62
CA GLU A 35 15.94 3.67 -5.99
C GLU A 35 16.52 4.46 -7.18
N ALA A 36 15.66 4.90 -8.11
CA ALA A 36 16.03 5.75 -9.24
C ALA A 36 16.28 7.23 -8.84
N GLY A 37 16.08 7.58 -7.56
CA GLY A 37 16.30 8.94 -7.05
C GLY A 37 15.07 9.84 -7.08
N GLU A 38 13.87 9.30 -7.37
CA GLU A 38 12.64 10.07 -7.23
C GLU A 38 12.35 10.39 -5.77
N ASN A 39 11.77 11.56 -5.52
CA ASN A 39 11.40 11.97 -4.16
C ASN A 39 10.29 11.04 -3.62
N PRO A 40 10.53 10.33 -2.49
CA PRO A 40 9.51 9.48 -1.85
C PRO A 40 8.24 10.22 -1.46
N GLU A 41 8.36 11.53 -1.19
CA GLU A 41 7.24 12.40 -0.82
C GLU A 41 6.46 12.92 -2.04
N SER A 42 6.91 12.63 -3.26
CA SER A 42 6.21 13.06 -4.46
C SER A 42 4.87 12.34 -4.59
N TYR A 43 3.87 13.05 -5.10
CA TYR A 43 2.52 12.52 -5.32
C TYR A 43 2.54 11.24 -6.17
N GLN A 44 3.40 11.19 -7.19
CA GLN A 44 3.49 10.05 -8.12
C GLN A 44 3.98 8.79 -7.40
N VAL A 45 5.00 8.91 -6.54
CA VAL A 45 5.54 7.78 -5.77
C VAL A 45 4.58 7.34 -4.65
N GLN A 46 3.98 8.30 -3.93
CA GLN A 46 3.03 7.99 -2.85
C GLN A 46 1.75 7.32 -3.35
N ARG A 47 1.27 7.68 -4.54
CA ARG A 47 0.06 7.11 -5.15
C ARG A 47 0.21 5.63 -5.53
N LEU A 48 1.43 5.10 -5.66
CA LEU A 48 1.62 3.73 -6.14
C LEU A 48 1.12 2.70 -5.13
N ALA A 49 1.51 2.81 -3.86
CA ALA A 49 1.09 1.89 -2.81
C ALA A 49 1.13 2.57 -1.44
N PRO A 50 0.27 2.13 -0.49
CA PRO A 50 0.37 2.58 0.89
C PRO A 50 1.69 2.10 1.51
N PRO A 51 2.22 2.85 2.51
CA PRO A 51 3.37 2.42 3.29
C PRO A 51 3.22 0.99 3.83
N SER A 52 4.24 0.17 3.63
CA SER A 52 4.22 -1.24 3.98
C SER A 52 5.40 -1.62 4.88
N ILE A 53 5.17 -2.56 5.78
CA ILE A 53 6.19 -3.17 6.64
C ILE A 53 6.52 -4.55 6.06
N LYS A 54 7.80 -4.79 5.75
CA LYS A 54 8.28 -6.09 5.28
C LYS A 54 8.69 -6.94 6.49
N LEU A 55 8.00 -8.06 6.70
CA LEU A 55 8.31 -9.06 7.73
C LEU A 55 8.66 -10.40 7.06
N GLY A 56 9.96 -10.63 6.87
CA GLY A 56 10.45 -11.78 6.11
C GLY A 56 9.95 -11.76 4.67
N LYS A 57 9.11 -12.73 4.30
CA LYS A 57 8.46 -12.84 2.98
C LYS A 57 7.11 -12.12 2.91
N SER A 58 6.55 -11.72 4.04
CA SER A 58 5.24 -11.07 4.13
C SER A 58 5.36 -9.56 4.06
N ARG A 59 4.33 -8.91 3.49
CA ARG A 59 4.12 -7.48 3.61
C ARG A 59 2.82 -7.23 4.36
N LEU A 60 2.90 -6.35 5.36
CA LEU A 60 1.77 -5.90 6.15
C LEU A 60 1.62 -4.39 6.00
N PHE A 61 0.41 -3.90 6.17
CA PHE A 61 0.09 -2.48 6.12
C PHE A 61 -0.61 -2.09 7.40
N ILE A 62 -0.29 -0.94 7.97
CA ILE A 62 -1.03 -0.40 9.11
C ILE A 62 -2.39 0.06 8.59
N ARG A 63 -3.48 -0.42 9.21
CA ARG A 63 -4.85 -0.17 8.77
C ARG A 63 -5.15 1.34 8.64
N GLU A 64 -4.85 2.10 9.68
CA GLU A 64 -5.07 3.56 9.69
C GLU A 64 -4.33 4.25 8.53
N THR A 65 -3.08 3.85 8.27
CA THR A 65 -2.29 4.41 7.17
C THR A 65 -2.90 4.04 5.81
N VAL A 66 -3.43 2.83 5.66
CA VAL A 66 -4.15 2.42 4.44
C VAL A 66 -5.42 3.23 4.27
N GLU A 67 -6.20 3.44 5.31
CA GLU A 67 -7.43 4.25 5.27
C GLU A 67 -7.14 5.70 4.86
N GLN A 68 -6.12 6.32 5.44
CA GLN A 68 -5.66 7.65 5.05
C GLN A 68 -5.18 7.69 3.59
N TRP A 69 -4.45 6.66 3.16
CA TRP A 69 -3.98 6.54 1.78
C TRP A 69 -5.14 6.35 0.80
N LEU A 70 -6.12 5.50 1.12
CA LEU A 70 -7.32 5.27 0.31
C LEU A 70 -8.15 6.53 0.16
N ALA A 71 -8.37 7.25 1.27
CA ALA A 71 -9.08 8.53 1.25
C ALA A 71 -8.36 9.57 0.38
N ARG A 72 -7.01 9.53 0.33
CA ARG A 72 -6.19 10.46 -0.43
C ARG A 72 -6.08 10.13 -1.92
N PHE A 73 -5.97 8.85 -2.29
CA PHE A 73 -5.56 8.44 -3.65
C PHE A 73 -6.60 7.64 -4.42
N GLU A 74 -7.49 6.92 -3.75
CA GLU A 74 -8.46 6.01 -4.37
C GLU A 74 -9.91 6.50 -4.17
N GLY A 75 -10.12 7.56 -3.38
CA GLY A 75 -11.46 8.12 -3.10
C GLY A 75 -12.34 7.19 -2.28
N VAL A 76 -11.78 6.12 -1.70
CA VAL A 76 -12.48 5.15 -0.87
C VAL A 76 -12.48 5.65 0.57
N LYS A 77 -13.66 5.90 1.13
CA LYS A 77 -13.85 6.08 2.58
C LYS A 77 -14.34 4.76 3.14
N MET A 78 -13.55 4.16 4.04
CA MET A 78 -13.97 3.01 4.84
C MET A 78 -14.81 3.44 6.03
#